data_AF-A0A9P0L8W1-F1
#
_entry.id   AF-A0A9P0L8W1-F1
#
_cell.length_a   1.000
_cell.length_b   1.000
_cell.length_c   1.000
_cell.angle_alpha   90.00
_cell.angle_beta   90.00
_cell.angle_gamma   90.00
#
_symmetry.space_group_name_H-M   'P 1'
#
loop_
_entity.id
_entity.type
_entity.pdbx_description
1 polymer ?
#
loop_
_entity_poly.entity_id
_entity_poly.type
_entity_poly.pdbx_seq_one_letter_code
_entity_poly.pdbx_strand_id
1 'polypeptide(L)'
;MGDQKRQRSESVIKLLNQRKESKLWYEEANSHIKSGNWEKALHSYNRAVELNPTEKNALVARSKCYILLGQPKKALEDAESALQIDKTFIKAVYQKAEALYFLGDFELALMYYHRGLHVRPDHEGFKLGVQKAQNAIENALGNFSSGLRSKGTSGKSTARATTITTKEEEKVEGSCSKSSHRSAATASTRKSSKNRLIKGLEADKEYLSNLLNNPDIKCKFKENNSDIETCIKETVEYLNERQEFWRQQLPPS
;
A
#
# COMPACT_ATOMS: atom_id res chain seq x y z
N MET A 1 17.40 -11.64 -51.71
CA MET A 1 17.11 -10.40 -50.93
C MET A 1 15.63 -9.98 -50.97
N GLY A 2 14.82 -10.44 -51.95
CA GLY A 2 13.38 -10.10 -52.05
C GLY A 2 12.47 -10.82 -51.05
N ASP A 3 12.66 -12.12 -50.83
CA ASP A 3 11.77 -12.92 -49.97
C ASP A 3 11.86 -12.53 -48.49
N GLN A 4 13.05 -12.18 -48.01
CA GLN A 4 13.26 -11.72 -46.64
C GLN A 4 12.65 -10.33 -46.38
N LYS A 5 12.52 -9.48 -47.42
CA LYS A 5 11.78 -8.21 -47.31
C LYS A 5 10.26 -8.46 -47.26
N ARG A 6 9.74 -9.40 -48.05
CA ARG A 6 8.31 -9.80 -48.04
C ARG A 6 7.88 -10.41 -46.71
N GLN A 7 8.66 -11.34 -46.15
CA GLN A 7 8.37 -11.95 -44.85
C GLN A 7 8.40 -10.93 -43.70
N ARG A 8 9.30 -9.94 -43.76
CA ARG A 8 9.31 -8.81 -42.80
C ARG A 8 8.04 -7.96 -42.92
N SER A 9 7.60 -7.63 -44.13
CA SER A 9 6.35 -6.87 -44.32
C SER A 9 5.12 -7.62 -43.82
N GLU A 10 5.02 -8.93 -44.07
CA GLU A 10 3.89 -9.75 -43.59
C GLU A 10 3.87 -9.87 -42.06
N SER A 11 5.04 -10.05 -41.45
CA SER A 11 5.19 -10.09 -39.98
C SER A 11 4.76 -8.78 -39.34
N VAL A 12 5.14 -7.64 -39.94
CA VAL A 12 4.73 -6.31 -39.46
C VAL A 12 3.22 -6.12 -39.61
N ILE A 13 2.63 -6.49 -40.75
CA ILE A 13 1.18 -6.42 -40.96
C ILE A 13 0.43 -7.26 -39.92
N LYS A 14 0.90 -8.48 -39.64
CA LYS A 14 0.33 -9.36 -38.62
C LYS A 14 0.36 -8.71 -37.23
N LEU A 15 1.51 -8.16 -36.82
CA LEU A 15 1.65 -7.46 -35.54
C LEU A 15 0.75 -6.21 -35.45
N LEU A 16 0.62 -5.47 -36.54
CA LEU A 16 -0.27 -4.30 -36.60
C LEU A 16 -1.73 -4.71 -36.45
N ASN A 17 -2.15 -5.81 -37.08
CA ASN A 17 -3.50 -6.34 -36.93
C ASN A 17 -3.76 -6.81 -35.49
N GLN A 18 -2.83 -7.55 -34.88
CA GLN A 18 -2.94 -7.96 -33.47
C GLN A 18 -3.03 -6.77 -32.52
N ARG A 19 -2.26 -5.71 -32.75
CA ARG A 19 -2.36 -4.46 -31.96
C ARG A 19 -3.71 -3.77 -32.13
N LYS A 20 -4.28 -3.76 -33.33
CA LYS A 20 -5.63 -3.21 -33.58
C LYS A 20 -6.70 -4.03 -32.87
N GLU A 21 -6.64 -5.36 -32.99
CA GLU A 21 -7.56 -6.27 -32.30
C GLU A 21 -7.45 -6.13 -30.78
N SER A 22 -6.23 -6.08 -30.24
CA SER A 22 -5.96 -5.82 -28.82
C SER A 22 -6.65 -4.53 -28.35
N LYS A 23 -6.59 -3.47 -29.16
CA LYS A 23 -7.24 -2.19 -28.86
C LYS A 23 -8.78 -2.30 -28.83
N LEU A 24 -9.38 -3.07 -29.75
CA LEU A 24 -10.82 -3.30 -29.77
C LEU A 24 -11.28 -4.05 -28.51
N TRP A 25 -10.58 -5.12 -28.13
CA TRP A 25 -10.85 -5.86 -26.89
C TRP A 25 -10.69 -4.96 -25.65
N TYR A 26 -9.71 -4.06 -25.65
CA TYR A 26 -9.52 -3.08 -24.58
C TYR A 26 -10.69 -2.08 -24.48
N GLU A 27 -11.21 -1.61 -25.62
CA GLU A 27 -12.36 -0.69 -25.67
C GLU A 27 -13.65 -1.38 -25.22
N GLU A 28 -13.86 -2.64 -25.63
CA GLU A 28 -14.98 -3.47 -25.18
C GLU A 28 -14.90 -3.73 -23.66
N ALA A 29 -13.72 -4.06 -23.15
CA ALA A 29 -13.49 -4.23 -21.72
C ALA A 29 -13.86 -2.95 -20.93
N ASN A 30 -13.47 -1.77 -21.43
CA ASN A 30 -13.86 -0.49 -20.84
C ASN A 30 -15.38 -0.26 -20.87
N SER A 31 -16.07 -0.72 -21.91
CA SER A 31 -17.53 -0.69 -21.97
C SER A 31 -18.14 -1.56 -20.86
N HIS A 32 -17.64 -2.79 -20.69
CA HIS A 32 -18.09 -3.67 -19.61
C HIS A 32 -17.80 -3.12 -18.20
N ILE A 33 -16.65 -2.47 -17.99
CA ILE A 33 -16.34 -1.73 -16.75
C ILE A 33 -17.40 -0.67 -16.46
N LYS A 34 -17.81 0.12 -17.47
CA LYS A 34 -18.83 1.17 -17.30
C LYS A 34 -20.21 0.57 -16.98
N SER A 35 -20.52 -0.59 -17.53
CA SER A 35 -21.76 -1.32 -17.25
C SER A 35 -21.74 -2.12 -15.93
N GLY A 36 -20.64 -2.09 -15.17
CA GLY A 36 -20.48 -2.86 -13.92
C GLY A 36 -20.26 -4.36 -14.11
N ASN A 37 -20.06 -4.83 -15.34
CA ASN A 37 -19.87 -6.25 -15.67
C ASN A 37 -18.38 -6.63 -15.56
N TRP A 38 -17.84 -6.71 -14.35
CA TRP A 38 -16.41 -6.89 -14.09
C TRP A 38 -15.83 -8.19 -14.65
N GLU A 39 -16.57 -9.30 -14.59
CA GLU A 39 -16.10 -10.59 -15.12
C GLU A 39 -15.94 -10.58 -16.65
N LYS A 40 -16.93 -9.99 -17.35
CA LYS A 40 -16.85 -9.82 -18.81
C LYS A 40 -15.73 -8.86 -19.19
N ALA A 41 -15.57 -7.77 -18.45
CA ALA A 41 -14.45 -6.85 -18.64
C ALA A 41 -13.10 -7.55 -18.47
N LEU A 42 -12.97 -8.42 -17.47
CA LEU A 42 -11.74 -9.19 -17.26
C LEU A 42 -11.45 -10.12 -18.43
N HIS A 43 -12.47 -10.79 -18.98
CA HIS A 43 -12.30 -11.63 -20.17
C HIS A 43 -11.77 -10.83 -21.36
N SER A 44 -12.39 -9.70 -21.67
CA SER A 44 -11.95 -8.83 -22.76
C SER A 44 -10.55 -8.24 -22.51
N TYR A 45 -10.22 -7.85 -21.28
CA TYR A 45 -8.86 -7.43 -20.93
C TYR A 45 -7.82 -8.54 -21.10
N ASN A 46 -8.15 -9.79 -20.75
CA ASN A 46 -7.25 -10.93 -20.98
C ASN A 46 -6.94 -11.08 -22.47
N ARG A 47 -7.96 -11.02 -23.33
CA ARG A 47 -7.75 -11.04 -24.79
C ARG A 47 -6.90 -9.89 -25.29
N ALA A 48 -7.13 -8.68 -24.77
CA ALA A 48 -6.32 -7.52 -25.13
C ALA A 48 -4.84 -7.71 -24.78
N VAL A 49 -4.54 -8.22 -23.58
CA VAL A 49 -3.17 -8.46 -23.11
C VAL A 49 -2.52 -9.67 -23.82
N GLU A 50 -3.26 -10.73 -24.12
CA GLU A 50 -2.77 -11.88 -24.92
C GLU A 50 -2.30 -11.43 -26.30
N LEU A 51 -3.04 -10.53 -26.95
CA LEU A 51 -2.71 -10.00 -28.27
C LEU A 51 -1.59 -8.95 -28.25
N ASN A 52 -1.48 -8.19 -27.17
CA ASN A 52 -0.41 -7.20 -26.99
C ASN A 52 0.05 -7.13 -25.51
N PRO A 53 1.00 -7.98 -25.11
CA PRO A 53 1.47 -8.04 -23.72
C PRO A 53 2.27 -6.80 -23.31
N THR A 54 2.70 -5.98 -24.27
CA THR A 54 3.48 -4.76 -24.02
C THR A 54 2.62 -3.52 -23.80
N GLU A 55 1.29 -3.64 -23.89
CA GLU A 55 0.38 -2.50 -23.72
C GLU A 55 0.14 -2.19 -22.23
N LYS A 56 0.94 -1.26 -21.70
CA LYS A 56 0.87 -0.84 -20.29
C LYS A 56 -0.51 -0.35 -19.84
N ASN A 57 -1.30 0.28 -20.73
CA ASN A 57 -2.65 0.74 -20.38
C ASN A 57 -3.62 -0.44 -20.17
N ALA A 58 -3.48 -1.51 -20.95
CA ALA A 58 -4.30 -2.71 -20.82
C ALA A 58 -3.97 -3.44 -19.51
N LEU A 59 -2.69 -3.59 -19.18
CA LEU A 59 -2.24 -4.16 -17.91
C LEU A 59 -2.76 -3.37 -16.71
N VAL A 60 -2.64 -2.04 -16.72
CA VAL A 60 -3.16 -1.18 -15.64
C VAL A 60 -4.68 -1.28 -15.50
N ALA A 61 -5.41 -1.33 -16.61
CA ALA A 61 -6.87 -1.45 -16.57
C ALA A 61 -7.32 -2.83 -16.07
N ARG A 62 -6.60 -3.89 -16.47
CA ARG A 62 -6.83 -5.24 -15.97
C ARG A 62 -6.50 -5.38 -14.49
N SER A 63 -5.39 -4.79 -14.03
CA SER A 63 -5.02 -4.69 -12.62
C SER A 63 -6.15 -4.07 -11.78
N LYS A 64 -6.70 -2.94 -12.25
CA LYS A 64 -7.87 -2.31 -11.61
C LYS A 64 -9.09 -3.25 -11.60
N CYS A 65 -9.34 -3.98 -12.69
CA CYS A 65 -10.43 -4.95 -12.76
C CYS A 65 -10.24 -6.10 -11.76
N TYR A 66 -9.02 -6.59 -11.58
CA TYR A 66 -8.70 -7.60 -10.58
C TYR A 66 -8.94 -7.12 -9.15
N ILE A 67 -8.60 -5.86 -8.83
CA ILE A 67 -8.95 -5.26 -7.53
C ILE A 67 -10.46 -5.26 -7.31
N LEU A 68 -11.24 -4.85 -8.31
CA LEU A 68 -12.71 -4.84 -8.23
C LEU A 68 -13.32 -6.23 -8.03
N LEU A 69 -12.65 -7.26 -8.55
CA LEU A 69 -13.01 -8.67 -8.39
C LEU A 69 -12.43 -9.33 -7.12
N GLY A 70 -11.76 -8.56 -6.26
CA GLY A 70 -11.17 -9.08 -5.02
C GLY A 70 -9.93 -9.96 -5.22
N GLN A 71 -9.20 -9.79 -6.33
CA GLN A 71 -7.99 -10.55 -6.68
C GLN A 71 -6.73 -9.66 -6.67
N PRO A 72 -6.33 -9.07 -5.53
CA PRO A 72 -5.26 -8.07 -5.50
C PRO A 72 -3.87 -8.64 -5.82
N LYS A 73 -3.62 -9.94 -5.63
CA LYS A 73 -2.34 -10.59 -6.02
C LYS A 73 -2.09 -10.48 -7.54
N LYS A 74 -3.09 -10.84 -8.36
CA LYS A 74 -3.00 -10.71 -9.82
C LYS A 74 -2.94 -9.25 -10.26
N ALA A 75 -3.62 -8.36 -9.53
CA ALA A 75 -3.53 -6.94 -9.78
C ALA A 75 -2.10 -6.40 -9.59
N LEU A 76 -1.39 -6.90 -8.58
CA LEU A 76 0.00 -6.55 -8.31
C LEU A 76 0.91 -7.01 -9.47
N GLU A 77 0.77 -8.26 -9.92
CA GLU A 77 1.54 -8.81 -11.06
C GLU A 77 1.38 -7.95 -12.33
N ASP A 78 0.15 -7.54 -12.65
CA ASP A 78 -0.13 -6.67 -13.80
C ASP A 78 0.48 -5.27 -13.64
N ALA A 79 0.38 -4.69 -12.45
CA ALA A 79 0.95 -3.39 -12.17
C ALA A 79 2.49 -3.42 -12.25
N GLU A 80 3.11 -4.50 -11.78
CA GLU A 80 4.55 -4.71 -11.90
C GLU A 80 4.99 -4.93 -13.34
N SER A 81 4.26 -5.74 -14.11
CA SER A 81 4.50 -5.93 -15.54
C SER A 81 4.44 -4.59 -16.30
N ALA A 82 3.47 -3.74 -15.99
CA ALA A 82 3.38 -2.40 -16.57
C ALA A 82 4.57 -1.50 -16.19
N LEU A 83 5.09 -1.61 -14.95
CA LEU A 83 6.28 -0.89 -14.49
C LEU A 83 7.60 -1.46 -15.04
N GLN A 84 7.64 -2.75 -15.38
CA GLN A 84 8.79 -3.34 -16.08
C GLN A 84 8.91 -2.78 -17.50
N ILE A 85 7.77 -2.57 -18.17
CA ILE A 85 7.71 -1.93 -19.50
C ILE A 85 8.06 -0.44 -19.41
N ASP A 86 7.46 0.28 -18.45
CA ASP A 86 7.74 1.69 -18.23
C ASP A 86 7.77 2.02 -16.73
N LYS A 87 8.99 2.13 -16.19
CA LYS A 87 9.27 2.42 -14.78
C LYS A 87 8.71 3.77 -14.30
N THR A 88 8.41 4.68 -15.22
CA THR A 88 7.89 6.02 -14.93
C THR A 88 6.37 6.12 -15.08
N PHE A 89 5.69 5.02 -15.41
CA PHE A 89 4.27 5.05 -15.67
C PHE A 89 3.43 5.22 -14.40
N ILE A 90 3.03 6.46 -14.16
CA ILE A 90 2.36 6.91 -12.92
C ILE A 90 1.09 6.11 -12.63
N LYS A 91 0.30 5.75 -13.65
CA LYS A 91 -0.91 4.95 -13.46
C LYS A 91 -0.60 3.55 -12.92
N ALA A 92 0.52 2.94 -13.35
CA ALA A 92 0.94 1.65 -12.82
C ALA A 92 1.51 1.76 -11.41
N VAL A 93 2.22 2.84 -11.08
CA VAL A 93 2.63 3.16 -9.68
C VAL A 93 1.41 3.24 -8.77
N TYR A 94 0.35 3.92 -9.22
CA TYR A 94 -0.90 4.02 -8.49
C TYR A 94 -1.58 2.65 -8.31
N GLN A 95 -1.72 1.85 -9.37
CA GLN A 95 -2.34 0.52 -9.27
C GLN A 95 -1.51 -0.43 -8.40
N LYS A 96 -0.18 -0.35 -8.41
CA LYS A 96 0.67 -1.11 -7.49
C LYS A 96 0.40 -0.73 -6.04
N ALA A 97 0.27 0.56 -5.73
CA ALA A 97 -0.06 1.03 -4.39
C ALA A 97 -1.45 0.55 -3.94
N GLU A 98 -2.46 0.60 -4.82
CA GLU A 98 -3.80 0.07 -4.54
C GLU A 98 -3.76 -1.45 -4.31
N ALA A 99 -3.08 -2.21 -5.18
CA ALA A 99 -2.97 -3.66 -5.03
C ALA A 99 -2.33 -4.05 -3.70
N LEU A 100 -1.24 -3.37 -3.30
CA LEU A 100 -0.59 -3.56 -2.00
C LEU A 100 -1.52 -3.20 -0.83
N TYR A 101 -2.28 -2.12 -0.96
CA TYR A 101 -3.26 -1.73 0.06
C TYR A 101 -4.32 -2.82 0.27
N PHE A 102 -4.85 -3.40 -0.82
CA PHE A 102 -5.81 -4.51 -0.73
C PHE A 102 -5.19 -5.85 -0.30
N LEU A 103 -3.87 -6.00 -0.40
CA LEU A 103 -3.14 -7.14 0.19
C LEU A 103 -2.92 -6.99 1.70
N GLY A 104 -3.08 -5.77 2.25
CA GLY A 104 -2.81 -5.45 3.64
C GLY A 104 -1.39 -4.95 3.90
N ASP A 105 -0.55 -4.83 2.87
CA ASP A 105 0.82 -4.31 2.96
C ASP A 105 0.80 -2.77 3.01
N PHE A 106 0.20 -2.21 4.06
CA PHE A 106 -0.12 -0.79 4.15
C PHE A 106 1.11 0.12 4.14
N GLU A 107 2.24 -0.31 4.72
CA GLU A 107 3.48 0.48 4.70
C GLU A 107 4.07 0.58 3.29
N LEU A 108 4.02 -0.52 2.53
CA LEU A 108 4.53 -0.53 1.17
C LEU A 108 3.59 0.23 0.24
N ALA A 109 2.28 0.10 0.43
CA ALA A 109 1.27 0.91 -0.25
C ALA A 109 1.51 2.41 0.01
N LEU A 110 1.70 2.81 1.28
CA LEU A 110 1.99 4.19 1.68
C LEU A 110 3.25 4.73 1.00
N MET A 111 4.31 3.92 0.93
CA MET A 111 5.53 4.30 0.21
C MET A 111 5.24 4.57 -1.28
N TYR A 112 4.57 3.66 -1.98
CA TYR A 112 4.26 3.86 -3.40
C TYR A 112 3.30 5.04 -3.63
N TYR A 113 2.37 5.31 -2.71
CA TYR A 113 1.54 6.51 -2.80
C TYR A 113 2.37 7.79 -2.69
N HIS A 114 3.31 7.84 -1.75
CA HIS A 114 4.24 8.97 -1.63
C HIS A 114 5.15 9.11 -2.86
N ARG A 115 5.67 8.02 -3.41
CA ARG A 115 6.46 8.04 -4.66
C ARG A 115 5.64 8.64 -5.81
N GLY A 116 4.36 8.31 -5.91
CA GLY A 116 3.45 8.93 -6.87
C GLY A 116 3.27 10.44 -6.65
N LEU A 117 3.05 10.86 -5.40
CA LEU A 117 2.95 12.30 -5.05
C LEU A 117 4.23 13.08 -5.32
N HIS A 118 5.40 12.45 -5.18
CA HIS A 118 6.67 13.09 -5.53
C HIS A 118 6.74 13.45 -7.02
N VAL A 119 6.13 12.65 -7.90
CA VAL A 119 6.08 12.91 -9.35
C VAL A 119 4.90 13.82 -9.71
N ARG A 120 3.74 13.61 -9.09
CA ARG A 120 2.50 14.39 -9.31
C ARG A 120 1.88 14.80 -7.98
N PRO A 121 2.30 15.94 -7.41
CA PRO A 121 1.78 16.42 -6.12
C PRO A 121 0.28 16.71 -6.12
N ASP A 122 -0.29 17.05 -7.28
CA ASP A 122 -1.69 17.46 -7.43
C ASP A 122 -2.65 16.29 -7.66
N HIS A 123 -2.15 15.06 -7.74
CA HIS A 123 -2.99 13.92 -8.06
C HIS A 123 -3.74 13.42 -6.82
N GLU A 124 -5.01 13.79 -6.73
CA GLU A 124 -5.91 13.50 -5.60
C GLU A 124 -5.96 12.02 -5.18
N GLY A 125 -5.95 11.10 -6.15
CA GLY A 125 -5.93 9.66 -5.83
C GLY A 125 -4.77 9.24 -4.94
N PHE A 126 -3.58 9.83 -5.13
CA PHE A 126 -2.44 9.51 -4.28
C PHE A 126 -2.57 10.15 -2.89
N LYS A 127 -3.12 11.37 -2.79
CA LYS A 127 -3.37 12.03 -1.50
C LYS A 127 -4.35 11.20 -0.65
N LEU A 128 -5.43 10.75 -1.28
CA LEU A 128 -6.41 9.88 -0.64
C LEU A 128 -5.81 8.52 -0.27
N GLY A 129 -4.99 7.94 -1.15
CA GLY A 129 -4.26 6.70 -0.88
C GLY A 129 -3.33 6.80 0.34
N VAL A 130 -2.59 7.91 0.49
CA VAL A 130 -1.79 8.20 1.67
C VAL A 130 -2.65 8.22 2.93
N GLN A 131 -3.77 8.95 2.93
CA GLN A 131 -4.66 9.03 4.09
C GLN A 131 -5.23 7.67 4.46
N LYS A 132 -5.71 6.91 3.46
CA LYS A 132 -6.23 5.55 3.67
C LYS A 132 -5.18 4.62 4.28
N ALA A 133 -3.97 4.62 3.73
CA ALA A 133 -2.88 3.77 4.21
C ALA A 133 -2.43 4.17 5.62
N GLN A 134 -2.33 5.47 5.91
CA GLN A 134 -2.02 5.97 7.26
C GLN A 134 -3.07 5.53 8.29
N ASN A 135 -4.35 5.73 7.98
CA ASN A 135 -5.44 5.30 8.87
C ASN A 135 -5.44 3.79 9.06
N ALA A 136 -5.15 3.01 8.01
CA ALA A 136 -5.07 1.54 8.11
C ALA A 136 -3.93 1.09 9.04
N ILE A 137 -2.75 1.73 8.93
CA ILE A 137 -1.61 1.49 9.83
C ILE A 137 -1.96 1.90 11.26
N GLU A 138 -2.52 3.09 11.46
CA GLU A 138 -2.92 3.57 12.78
C GLU A 138 -3.98 2.67 13.42
N ASN A 139 -4.94 2.14 12.66
CA ASN A 139 -5.92 1.19 13.17
C ASN A 139 -5.28 -0.16 13.54
N ALA A 140 -4.33 -0.63 12.74
CA ALA A 140 -3.58 -1.85 13.03
C ALA A 140 -2.73 -1.70 14.32
N LEU A 141 -2.15 -0.52 14.55
CA LEU A 141 -1.37 -0.19 15.76
C LEU A 141 -2.24 0.19 16.96
N GLY A 142 -3.38 0.83 16.73
CA GLY A 142 -4.29 1.37 17.74
C GLY A 142 -4.89 0.29 18.63
N ASN A 143 -4.95 -0.94 18.14
CA ASN A 143 -5.32 -2.13 18.92
C ASN A 143 -4.29 -2.53 20.00
N PHE A 144 -3.05 -2.03 19.95
CA PHE A 144 -2.04 -2.28 20.99
C PHE A 144 -2.15 -1.31 22.17
N SER A 145 -2.64 -0.08 21.94
CA SER A 145 -2.62 0.99 22.94
C SER A 145 -3.74 0.92 23.99
N SER A 146 -4.88 0.32 23.66
CA SER A 146 -6.01 0.15 24.59
C SER A 146 -5.80 -0.99 25.60
N GLY A 147 -4.83 -1.89 25.34
CA GLY A 147 -4.44 -2.99 26.24
C GLY A 147 -3.34 -2.67 27.26
N LEU A 148 -2.61 -1.56 27.09
CA LEU A 148 -1.50 -1.16 27.97
C LEU A 148 -1.91 -0.12 29.05
N ARG A 149 -3.21 0.04 29.31
CA ARG A 149 -3.65 0.66 30.58
C ARG A 149 -3.33 -0.29 31.73
N SER A 150 -2.16 -0.03 32.33
CA SER A 150 -1.82 -0.30 33.72
C SER A 150 -3.03 -0.70 34.57
N LYS A 151 -3.18 -2.00 34.85
CA LYS A 151 -3.92 -2.45 36.02
C LYS A 151 -3.06 -2.20 37.26
N GLY A 152 -2.99 -0.93 37.65
CA GLY A 152 -2.78 -0.54 39.03
C GLY A 152 -4.05 -0.91 39.80
N THR A 153 -3.89 -1.83 40.74
CA THR A 153 -4.94 -2.40 41.59
C THR A 153 -5.58 -1.37 42.51
N SER A 154 -6.92 -1.27 42.52
CA SER A 154 -7.70 -1.24 43.77
C SER A 154 -9.21 -1.20 43.49
N GLY A 155 -9.96 -2.09 44.12
CA GLY A 155 -11.36 -1.82 44.48
C GLY A 155 -12.44 -2.51 43.63
N LYS A 156 -12.90 -3.65 44.14
CA LYS A 156 -14.20 -4.31 43.97
C LYS A 156 -15.30 -3.46 43.32
N SER A 157 -16.00 -4.04 42.33
CA SER A 157 -17.46 -4.10 42.32
C SER A 157 -17.96 -5.15 41.33
N THR A 158 -19.04 -5.80 41.74
CA THR A 158 -19.67 -7.02 41.24
C THR A 158 -20.37 -6.86 39.89
N ALA A 159 -20.27 -7.92 39.09
CA ALA A 159 -21.22 -8.49 38.13
C ALA A 159 -22.45 -7.66 37.68
N ARG A 160 -22.67 -7.60 36.36
CA ARG A 160 -23.82 -8.26 35.72
C ARG A 160 -23.67 -8.28 34.19
N ALA A 161 -23.76 -9.49 33.63
CA ALA A 161 -23.97 -9.73 32.21
C ALA A 161 -25.44 -9.51 31.85
N THR A 162 -25.74 -8.85 30.74
CA THR A 162 -27.02 -9.01 30.03
C THR A 162 -26.80 -8.70 28.55
N THR A 163 -27.07 -9.70 27.72
CA THR A 163 -27.31 -9.62 26.28
C THR A 163 -28.61 -8.85 26.01
N ILE A 164 -28.77 -8.28 24.80
CA ILE A 164 -30.02 -8.16 23.98
C ILE A 164 -29.86 -7.03 22.92
N THR A 165 -29.71 -7.48 21.67
CA THR A 165 -30.29 -7.05 20.36
C THR A 165 -30.70 -5.59 20.02
N THR A 166 -30.23 -5.18 18.83
CA THR A 166 -30.92 -4.55 17.65
C THR A 166 -31.57 -3.15 17.68
N LYS A 167 -31.18 -2.35 16.67
CA LYS A 167 -31.91 -1.28 15.91
C LYS A 167 -32.24 0.00 16.71
N GLU A 168 -32.29 1.22 16.18
CA GLU A 168 -32.49 1.78 14.83
C GLU A 168 -32.02 3.26 14.81
N GLU A 169 -32.07 3.89 13.63
CA GLU A 169 -31.63 5.25 13.29
C GLU A 169 -32.43 6.38 13.96
N GLU A 170 -31.82 7.57 14.17
CA GLU A 170 -32.46 8.85 13.83
C GLU A 170 -31.47 10.03 13.76
N LYS A 171 -31.82 11.02 12.93
CA LYS A 171 -31.01 12.14 12.42
C LYS A 171 -31.76 13.44 12.71
N VAL A 172 -31.17 14.43 13.39
CA VAL A 172 -31.58 15.85 13.32
C VAL A 172 -30.39 16.80 13.55
N GLU A 173 -30.35 17.88 12.77
CA GLU A 173 -29.35 18.94 12.65
C GLU A 173 -29.34 19.98 13.79
N GLY A 174 -28.25 20.78 13.89
CA GLY A 174 -28.30 22.07 14.58
C GLY A 174 -26.96 22.72 14.98
N SER A 175 -26.41 23.55 14.09
CA SER A 175 -25.60 24.80 14.27
C SER A 175 -24.60 24.98 15.44
N CYS A 176 -23.39 25.54 15.19
CA CYS A 176 -23.07 26.98 15.40
C CYS A 176 -21.55 27.34 15.24
N SER A 177 -21.32 28.44 14.53
CA SER A 177 -20.28 29.51 14.62
C SER A 177 -18.75 29.29 14.70
N LYS A 178 -18.10 29.86 13.67
CA LYS A 178 -16.85 30.66 13.61
C LYS A 178 -15.83 30.61 14.76
N SER A 179 -14.59 30.26 14.42
CA SER A 179 -13.44 31.10 14.79
C SER A 179 -12.31 31.02 13.74
N SER A 180 -11.88 32.21 13.35
CA SER A 180 -10.68 32.53 12.59
C SER A 180 -9.43 32.29 13.43
N HIS A 181 -8.34 31.72 12.87
CA HIS A 181 -6.96 32.20 13.04
C HIS A 181 -5.96 31.41 12.13
N ARG A 182 -5.24 32.17 11.28
CA ARG A 182 -3.88 31.98 10.73
C ARG A 182 -3.37 30.56 10.42
N SER A 183 -3.15 30.29 9.12
CA SER A 183 -2.28 29.20 8.65
C SER A 183 -1.13 29.74 7.79
N ALA A 184 0.01 29.97 8.44
CA ALA A 184 1.30 30.15 7.80
C ALA A 184 2.36 29.35 8.57
N ALA A 185 2.46 28.05 8.31
CA ALA A 185 3.62 27.19 8.61
C ALA A 185 3.34 25.73 8.22
N THR A 186 3.51 25.33 6.94
CA THR A 186 3.33 23.92 6.52
C THR A 186 4.51 23.35 5.72
N ALA A 187 5.69 23.97 5.79
CA ALA A 187 6.91 23.44 5.17
C ALA A 187 7.88 22.75 6.16
N SER A 188 7.82 23.08 7.46
CA SER A 188 8.77 22.55 8.47
C SER A 188 8.34 21.21 9.10
N THR A 189 7.04 20.92 9.12
CA THR A 189 6.47 19.74 9.80
C THR A 189 6.74 18.41 9.08
N ARG A 190 6.89 18.39 7.75
CA ARG A 190 7.11 17.13 6.99
C ARG A 190 8.52 16.54 7.14
N LYS A 191 9.55 17.38 7.28
CA LYS A 191 10.92 16.93 7.64
C LYS A 191 10.94 16.41 9.09
N SER A 192 10.17 17.06 9.98
CA SER A 192 10.05 16.67 11.38
C SER A 192 9.47 15.27 11.57
N SER A 193 8.46 14.85 10.79
CA SER A 193 7.83 13.54 10.97
C SER A 193 8.72 12.38 10.50
N LYS A 194 9.45 12.53 9.39
CA LYS A 194 10.38 11.49 8.90
C LYS A 194 11.60 11.36 9.80
N ASN A 195 12.16 12.47 10.26
CA ASN A 195 13.22 12.46 11.27
C ASN A 195 12.74 11.89 12.60
N ARG A 196 11.46 12.09 12.97
CA ARG A 196 10.86 11.49 14.17
C ARG A 196 10.72 9.96 14.03
N LEU A 197 10.36 9.45 12.85
CA LEU A 197 10.28 8.00 12.60
C LEU A 197 11.66 7.33 12.63
N ILE A 198 12.66 7.90 11.94
CA ILE A 198 14.04 7.38 11.98
C ILE A 198 14.58 7.42 13.42
N LYS A 199 14.33 8.53 14.13
CA LYS A 199 14.73 8.68 15.54
C LYS A 199 14.01 7.71 16.48
N GLY A 200 12.77 7.33 16.18
CA GLY A 200 12.03 6.29 16.92
C GLY A 200 12.65 4.90 16.71
N LEU A 201 12.90 4.53 15.45
CA LEU A 201 13.57 3.26 15.11
C LEU A 201 14.98 3.17 15.72
N GLU A 202 15.71 4.28 15.80
CA GLU A 202 17.03 4.34 16.44
C GLU A 202 16.94 4.06 17.95
N ALA A 203 15.93 4.62 18.64
CA ALA A 203 15.71 4.40 20.06
C ALA A 203 15.32 2.95 20.37
N ASP A 204 14.46 2.35 19.54
CA ASP A 204 14.03 0.95 19.69
C ASP A 204 15.21 -0.01 19.42
N LYS A 205 16.05 0.29 18.43
CA LYS A 205 17.28 -0.45 18.15
C LYS A 205 18.29 -0.35 19.29
N GLU A 206 18.48 0.84 19.86
CA GLU A 206 19.36 1.06 21.00
C GLU A 206 18.87 0.30 22.24
N TYR A 207 17.55 0.29 22.47
CA TYR A 207 16.94 -0.50 23.55
C TYR A 207 17.22 -2.00 23.39
N LEU A 208 17.01 -2.57 22.19
CA LEU A 208 17.28 -3.99 21.91
C LEU A 208 18.78 -4.34 21.99
N SER A 209 19.65 -3.44 21.54
CA SER A 209 21.11 -3.61 21.64
C SER A 209 21.57 -3.57 23.11
N ASN A 210 21.00 -2.67 23.90
CA ASN A 210 21.26 -2.58 25.34
C ASN A 210 20.72 -3.79 26.09
N LEU A 211 19.60 -4.38 25.63
CA LEU A 211 19.04 -5.61 26.19
C LEU A 211 19.99 -6.81 25.96
N LEU A 212 20.66 -6.87 24.80
CA LEU A 212 21.66 -7.89 24.49
C LEU A 212 22.95 -7.75 25.33
N ASN A 213 23.35 -6.51 25.63
CA ASN A 213 24.56 -6.20 26.38
C ASN A 213 24.41 -6.36 27.91
N ASN A 214 23.18 -6.45 28.43
CA ASN A 214 22.91 -6.58 29.86
C ASN A 214 22.43 -8.00 30.23
N PRO A 215 23.32 -8.91 30.66
CA PRO A 215 22.98 -10.31 30.96
C PRO A 215 22.06 -10.50 32.17
N ASP A 216 21.83 -9.43 32.96
CA ASP A 216 20.97 -9.44 34.15
C ASP A 216 19.47 -9.29 33.82
N ILE A 217 19.13 -8.91 32.58
CA ILE A 217 17.73 -8.89 32.09
C ILE A 217 17.33 -10.28 31.56
N LYS A 218 17.97 -11.36 32.03
CA LYS A 218 17.45 -12.72 31.85
C LYS A 218 16.03 -12.74 32.41
N CYS A 219 15.06 -12.80 31.50
CA CYS A 219 13.66 -13.04 31.82
C CYS A 219 13.57 -14.14 32.89
N LYS A 220 12.73 -13.94 33.91
CA LYS A 220 12.55 -14.92 35.01
C LYS A 220 12.12 -16.32 34.52
N PHE A 221 11.79 -16.46 33.24
CA PHE A 221 11.47 -17.71 32.56
C PHE A 221 12.76 -18.32 31.98
N LYS A 222 13.25 -19.39 32.63
CA LYS A 222 14.52 -20.06 32.28
C LYS A 222 14.44 -20.95 31.04
N GLU A 223 13.28 -21.09 30.42
CA GLU A 223 13.10 -21.94 29.26
C GLU A 223 13.07 -21.04 28.02
N ASN A 224 14.17 -21.10 27.25
CA ASN A 224 14.37 -20.53 25.91
C ASN A 224 15.04 -19.13 25.82
N ASN A 225 16.07 -18.88 26.65
CA ASN A 225 16.92 -17.67 26.48
C ASN A 225 17.58 -17.56 25.09
N SER A 226 17.88 -18.69 24.42
CA SER A 226 18.45 -18.70 23.06
C SER A 226 17.49 -18.19 22.00
N ASP A 227 16.20 -18.51 22.13
CA ASP A 227 15.18 -18.11 21.15
C ASP A 227 14.89 -16.60 21.26
N ILE A 228 14.92 -16.07 22.50
CA ILE A 228 14.78 -14.63 22.75
C ILE A 228 15.99 -13.88 22.17
N GLU A 229 17.21 -14.37 22.41
CA GLU A 229 18.42 -13.75 21.85
C GLU A 229 18.42 -13.76 20.31
N THR A 230 17.97 -14.86 19.71
CA THR A 230 17.84 -15.00 18.25
C THR A 230 16.78 -14.03 17.71
N CYS A 231 15.61 -13.98 18.34
CA CYS A 231 14.53 -13.06 17.98
C CYS A 231 14.96 -11.59 18.08
N ILE A 232 15.71 -11.22 19.11
CA ILE A 232 16.26 -9.86 19.27
C ILE A 232 17.26 -9.55 18.13
N LYS A 233 18.13 -10.49 17.77
CA LYS A 233 19.07 -10.31 16.66
C LYS A 233 18.36 -10.13 15.32
N GLU A 234 17.39 -10.99 15.03
CA GLU A 234 16.55 -10.91 13.83
C GLU A 234 15.79 -9.58 13.76
N THR A 235 15.24 -9.10 14.89
CA THR A 235 14.54 -7.81 14.93
C THR A 235 15.48 -6.62 14.77
N VAL A 236 16.69 -6.65 15.34
CA VAL A 236 17.71 -5.61 15.11
C VAL A 236 18.16 -5.57 13.65
N GLU A 237 18.35 -6.73 13.02
CA GLU A 237 18.69 -6.84 11.60
C GLU A 237 17.57 -6.29 10.72
N TYR A 238 16.31 -6.65 10.99
CA TYR A 238 15.14 -6.08 10.33
C TYR A 238 15.07 -4.56 10.47
N LEU A 239 15.32 -4.01 11.67
CA LEU A 239 15.34 -2.56 11.91
C LEU A 239 16.46 -1.86 11.11
N ASN A 240 17.61 -2.50 10.94
CA ASN A 240 18.71 -1.97 10.13
C ASN A 240 18.34 -1.91 8.64
N GLU A 241 17.82 -3.00 8.08
CA GLU A 241 17.34 -3.04 6.69
C GLU A 241 16.28 -1.96 6.45
N ARG A 242 15.36 -1.79 7.42
CA ARG A 242 14.33 -0.75 7.38
C ARG A 242 14.96 0.65 7.40
N GLN A 243 15.92 0.92 8.28
CA GLN A 243 16.62 2.21 8.36
C GLN A 243 17.37 2.52 7.06
N GLU A 244 18.12 1.56 6.51
CA GLU A 244 18.86 1.72 5.24
C GLU A 244 17.92 1.99 4.07
N PHE A 245 16.81 1.26 4.01
CA PHE A 245 15.76 1.48 3.02
C PHE A 245 15.24 2.92 3.05
N TRP A 246 14.97 3.47 4.22
CA TRP A 246 14.53 4.87 4.34
C TRP A 246 15.63 5.88 4.01
N ARG A 247 16.91 5.55 4.25
CA ARG A 247 18.07 6.38 3.87
C ARG A 247 18.23 6.49 2.35
N GLN A 248 18.01 5.40 1.61
CA GLN A 248 18.12 5.41 0.14
C GLN A 248 17.04 6.25 -0.56
N GLN A 249 15.95 6.59 0.14
CA GLN A 249 14.88 7.46 -0.35
C GLN A 249 15.11 8.95 -0.04
N LEU A 250 16.22 9.30 0.62
CA LEU A 250 16.62 10.70 0.86
C LEU A 250 17.49 11.21 -0.30
N PRO A 251 17.29 12.45 -0.78
CA PRO A 251 18.21 13.04 -1.74
C PRO A 251 19.63 13.15 -1.13
N PRO A 252 20.70 13.00 -1.92
CA PRO A 252 22.05 13.27 -1.42
C PRO A 252 22.10 14.72 -0.91
N SER A 253 22.68 14.87 0.28
CA SER A 253 22.90 16.15 0.97
C SER A 253 23.78 17.09 0.16
#